data_AF-A0A9E1EIZ4-F1
#
_entry.id   AF-A0A9E1EIZ4-F1
#
_cell.length_a   1.000
_cell.length_b   1.000
_cell.length_c   1.000
_cell.angle_alpha   90.00
_cell.angle_beta   90.00
_cell.angle_gamma   90.00
#
_symmetry.space_group_name_H-M   'P 1'
#
loop_
_entity.id
_entity.type
_entity.pdbx_description
1 polymer ?
#
loop_
_entity_poly.entity_id
_entity_poly.type
_entity_poly.pdbx_seq_one_letter_code
_entity_poly.pdbx_strand_id
1 'polypeptide(L)'
;MQNMYLKSGKLFVLDQTKLPNEEVYFTPKTKEDYYYAIKTLQVRGAPAIGIFAGYAMAMLDENKEELKAYLDSCRPTAVNLSYATSRMLKAYKDGKNLLDEATAIHNEDIEMCRKISEYGLSLLHDGDGVLTHCNAGELATSKYGTGLGPLILGAEKGYNFHAYVDETRPLLQGARLTSYELEKAGIDTTLICDNMASLVMKQGKINAVLVG
;
A
#
# COMPACT_ATOMS: atom_id res chain seq x y z
N MET A 1 6.42 -8.01 -4.49
CA MET A 1 7.47 -7.70 -3.50
C MET A 1 6.78 -7.46 -2.17
N GLN A 2 7.06 -8.25 -1.13
CA GLN A 2 6.27 -8.17 0.10
C GLN A 2 6.66 -6.93 0.93
N ASN A 3 5.73 -5.98 1.09
CA ASN A 3 5.95 -4.79 1.92
C ASN A 3 5.94 -5.11 3.43
N MET A 4 5.29 -6.20 3.85
CA MET A 4 5.19 -6.65 5.22
C MET A 4 4.92 -8.16 5.32
N TYR A 5 5.59 -8.87 6.23
CA TYR A 5 5.33 -10.30 6.47
C TYR A 5 5.71 -10.73 7.89
N LEU A 6 5.07 -11.80 8.37
CA LEU A 6 5.41 -12.45 9.64
C LEU A 6 6.40 -13.59 9.41
N LYS A 7 7.44 -13.66 10.25
CA LYS A 7 8.38 -14.78 10.28
C LYS A 7 8.87 -15.02 11.70
N SER A 8 8.70 -16.25 12.19
CA SER A 8 9.11 -16.67 13.54
C SER A 8 8.59 -15.74 14.66
N GLY A 9 7.32 -15.33 14.57
CA GLY A 9 6.68 -14.45 15.55
C GLY A 9 7.14 -12.99 15.51
N LYS A 10 7.86 -12.58 14.47
CA LYS A 10 8.32 -11.20 14.26
C LYS A 10 7.75 -10.64 12.97
N LEU A 11 7.37 -9.36 13.00
CA LEU A 11 6.93 -8.62 11.83
C LEU A 11 8.13 -7.99 11.14
N PHE A 12 8.29 -8.27 9.85
CA PHE A 12 9.28 -7.63 8.99
C PHE A 12 8.57 -6.67 8.06
N VAL A 13 9.05 -5.44 7.99
CA VAL A 13 8.39 -4.37 7.24
C VAL A 13 9.42 -3.61 6.42
N LEU A 14 9.11 -3.37 5.15
CA LEU A 14 9.96 -2.63 4.24
C LEU A 14 9.94 -1.13 4.60
N ASP A 15 11.11 -0.51 4.74
CA ASP A 15 11.23 0.93 4.91
C ASP A 15 11.05 1.64 3.56
N GLN A 16 9.83 2.09 3.30
CA GLN A 16 9.51 2.77 2.05
C GLN A 16 10.24 4.11 1.87
N THR A 17 10.83 4.68 2.93
CA THR A 17 11.60 5.92 2.81
C THR A 17 12.97 5.72 2.16
N LYS A 18 13.45 4.47 2.05
CA LYS A 18 14.73 4.13 1.43
C LYS A 18 14.62 3.79 -0.05
N LEU A 19 13.42 3.48 -0.52
CA LEU A 19 13.13 3.27 -1.93
C LEU A 19 13.24 4.58 -2.74
N PRO A 20 13.70 4.48 -4.01
CA PRO A 20 14.03 3.24 -4.74
C PRO A 20 15.48 2.76 -4.55
N ASN A 21 16.29 3.47 -3.76
CA ASN A 21 17.74 3.24 -3.70
C ASN A 21 18.13 1.98 -2.92
N GLU A 22 17.36 1.63 -1.88
CA GLU A 22 17.69 0.50 -1.00
C GLU A 22 16.42 -0.22 -0.51
N GLU A 23 16.41 -1.55 -0.62
CA GLU A 23 15.36 -2.43 -0.08
C GLU A 23 15.75 -2.92 1.33
N VAL A 24 15.42 -2.13 2.36
CA VAL A 24 15.73 -2.43 3.76
C VAL A 24 14.48 -2.80 4.54
N TYR A 25 14.55 -3.89 5.31
CA TYR A 25 13.49 -4.30 6.22
C TYR A 25 13.87 -4.01 7.68
N PHE A 26 12.90 -3.57 8.47
CA PHE A 26 13.02 -3.40 9.91
C PHE A 26 11.97 -4.24 10.65
N THR A 27 12.22 -4.45 11.95
CA THR A 27 11.30 -5.17 12.84
C THR A 27 10.92 -4.24 13.99
N PRO A 28 9.69 -3.67 14.00
CA PRO A 28 9.22 -2.85 15.11
C PRO A 28 9.03 -3.71 16.36
N LYS A 29 9.36 -3.16 17.53
CA LYS A 29 9.31 -3.87 18.81
C LYS A 29 8.47 -3.15 19.86
N THR A 30 8.37 -1.83 19.82
CA THR A 30 7.61 -1.04 20.79
C THR A 30 6.49 -0.25 20.12
N LYS A 31 5.51 0.23 20.90
CA LYS A 31 4.44 1.10 20.36
C LYS A 31 5.00 2.35 19.69
N GLU A 32 6.11 2.90 20.18
CA GLU A 32 6.81 4.04 19.60
C GLU A 32 7.37 3.72 18.22
N ASP A 33 7.92 2.51 18.00
CA ASP A 33 8.40 2.08 16.68
C ASP A 33 7.25 2.07 15.65
N TYR A 34 6.10 1.48 16.03
CA TYR A 34 4.91 1.42 15.17
C TYR A 34 4.36 2.83 14.90
N TYR A 35 4.24 3.65 15.93
CA TYR A 35 3.77 5.02 15.80
C TYR A 35 4.69 5.85 14.89
N TYR A 36 6.00 5.78 15.13
CA TYR A 36 7.00 6.51 14.37
C TYR A 36 6.97 6.08 12.89
N ALA A 37 6.96 4.77 12.62
CA ALA A 37 6.96 4.25 11.25
C ALA A 37 5.74 4.73 10.44
N ILE A 38 4.56 4.82 11.04
CA ILE A 38 3.37 5.38 10.38
C ILE A 38 3.51 6.89 10.22
N LYS A 39 3.99 7.59 11.25
CA LYS A 39 4.11 9.06 11.28
C LYS A 39 5.11 9.58 10.24
N THR A 40 6.25 8.92 10.10
CA THR A 40 7.35 9.31 9.21
C THR A 40 7.26 8.68 7.83
N LEU A 41 6.19 7.94 7.56
CA LEU A 41 5.89 7.31 6.27
C LEU A 41 6.89 6.21 5.86
N GLN A 42 7.56 5.58 6.83
CA GLN A 42 8.23 4.28 6.61
C GLN A 42 7.21 3.22 6.22
N VAL A 43 6.02 3.27 6.83
CA VAL A 43 4.84 2.53 6.41
C VAL A 43 3.76 3.52 5.97
N ARG A 44 3.29 3.36 4.75
CA ARG A 44 2.30 4.26 4.14
C ARG A 44 1.44 3.53 3.12
N GLY A 45 0.35 4.19 2.72
CA GLY A 45 -0.78 3.54 2.04
C GLY A 45 -1.86 3.20 3.05
N ALA A 46 -3.10 3.56 2.75
CA ALA A 46 -4.19 3.45 3.72
C ALA A 46 -4.37 2.00 4.21
N PRO A 47 -4.43 0.98 3.34
CA PRO A 47 -4.53 -0.41 3.79
C PRO A 47 -3.29 -0.90 4.55
N ALA A 48 -2.08 -0.65 4.04
CA ALA A 48 -0.83 -1.07 4.70
C ALA A 48 -0.71 -0.53 6.13
N ILE A 49 -1.08 0.73 6.37
CA ILE A 49 -1.10 1.32 7.72
C ILE A 49 -2.07 0.58 8.65
N GLY A 50 -3.27 0.26 8.16
CA GLY A 50 -4.27 -0.47 8.94
C GLY A 50 -3.77 -1.85 9.36
N ILE A 51 -3.19 -2.61 8.42
CA ILE A 51 -2.66 -3.94 8.70
C ILE A 51 -1.47 -3.86 9.67
N PHE A 52 -0.56 -2.91 9.46
CA PHE A 52 0.59 -2.70 10.32
C PHE A 52 0.19 -2.37 11.77
N ALA A 53 -0.81 -1.50 11.96
CA ALA A 53 -1.38 -1.22 13.28
C ALA A 53 -2.16 -2.41 13.85
N GLY A 54 -2.77 -3.23 13.00
CA GLY A 54 -3.39 -4.50 13.38
C GLY A 54 -2.39 -5.44 14.04
N TYR A 55 -1.20 -5.60 13.44
CA TYR A 55 -0.12 -6.38 14.04
C TYR A 55 0.41 -5.76 15.34
N ALA A 56 0.53 -4.43 15.43
CA ALA A 56 0.89 -3.77 16.67
C ALA A 56 -0.07 -4.14 17.82
N MET A 57 -1.38 -4.07 17.56
CA MET A 57 -2.42 -4.42 18.52
C MET A 57 -2.37 -5.91 18.91
N ALA A 58 -1.94 -6.79 18.01
CA ALA A 58 -1.83 -8.23 18.29
C ALA A 58 -0.56 -8.62 19.05
N MET A 59 0.57 -7.95 18.78
CA MET A 59 1.89 -8.39 19.23
C MET A 59 2.40 -7.66 20.47
N LEU A 60 1.90 -6.46 20.76
CA LEU A 60 2.36 -5.66 21.90
C LEU A 60 1.55 -5.99 23.16
N ASP A 61 2.24 -6.21 24.27
CA ASP A 61 1.62 -6.41 25.59
C ASP A 61 1.31 -5.08 26.27
N GLU A 62 0.42 -4.32 25.66
CA GLU A 62 -0.06 -3.01 26.12
C GLU A 62 -1.57 -3.06 26.43
N ASN A 63 -2.06 -2.09 27.21
CA ASN A 63 -3.49 -1.83 27.32
C ASN A 63 -4.06 -1.49 25.93
N LYS A 64 -5.02 -2.28 25.45
CA LYS A 64 -5.48 -2.21 24.04
C LYS A 64 -6.29 -0.95 23.75
N GLU A 65 -7.04 -0.46 24.72
CA GLU A 65 -7.76 0.82 24.62
C GLU A 65 -6.79 2.00 24.49
N GLU A 66 -5.75 2.04 25.34
CA GLU A 66 -4.73 3.08 25.29
C GLU A 66 -3.87 2.99 24.02
N LEU A 67 -3.47 1.76 23.64
CA LEU A 67 -2.68 1.52 22.43
C LEU A 67 -3.44 1.95 21.17
N LYS A 68 -4.75 1.64 21.08
CA LYS A 68 -5.61 2.12 19.99
C LYS A 68 -5.58 3.64 19.90
N ALA A 69 -5.87 4.33 21.01
CA ALA A 69 -5.90 5.79 21.04
C ALA A 69 -4.54 6.41 20.64
N TYR A 70 -3.46 5.80 21.12
CA TYR A 70 -2.09 6.20 20.79
C TYR A 70 -1.80 6.04 19.29
N LEU A 71 -2.03 4.85 18.72
CA LEU A 71 -1.77 4.59 17.29
C LEU A 71 -2.63 5.48 16.39
N ASP A 72 -3.93 5.61 16.66
CA ASP A 72 -4.84 6.41 15.84
C ASP A 72 -4.45 7.91 15.81
N SER A 73 -3.77 8.40 16.85
CA SER A 73 -3.34 9.80 16.93
C SER A 73 -2.19 10.16 15.97
N CYS A 74 -1.46 9.19 15.41
CA CYS A 74 -0.33 9.48 14.52
C CYS A 74 -0.78 10.13 13.20
N ARG A 75 -1.94 9.68 12.67
CA ARG A 75 -2.54 10.12 11.40
C ARG A 75 -4.08 10.06 11.48
N PRO A 76 -4.74 11.06 12.09
CA PRO A 76 -6.19 11.02 12.38
C PRO A 76 -7.10 10.88 11.16
N THR A 77 -6.62 11.21 9.96
CA THR A 77 -7.38 11.08 8.70
C THR A 77 -7.27 9.71 8.04
N ALA A 78 -6.43 8.81 8.55
CA ALA A 78 -6.28 7.46 8.01
C ALA A 78 -7.43 6.56 8.51
N VAL A 79 -8.55 6.52 7.78
CA VAL A 79 -9.73 5.74 8.18
C VAL A 79 -9.41 4.25 8.34
N ASN A 80 -8.60 3.68 7.45
CA ASN A 80 -8.16 2.28 7.54
C ASN A 80 -7.36 1.96 8.82
N LEU A 81 -6.63 2.93 9.37
CA LEU A 81 -5.96 2.80 10.67
C LEU A 81 -6.98 2.61 11.78
N SER A 82 -7.90 3.56 11.92
CA SER A 82 -8.94 3.51 12.95
C SER A 82 -9.88 2.31 12.78
N TYR A 83 -10.18 1.91 11.54
CA TYR A 83 -10.93 0.70 11.25
C TYR A 83 -10.23 -0.55 11.80
N ALA A 84 -8.95 -0.74 11.46
CA ALA A 84 -8.19 -1.92 11.88
C ALA A 84 -8.01 -1.96 13.40
N THR A 85 -7.61 -0.85 14.02
CA THR A 85 -7.43 -0.78 15.49
C THR A 85 -8.75 -0.98 16.23
N SER A 86 -9.88 -0.50 15.70
CA SER A 86 -11.21 -0.75 16.27
C SER A 86 -11.62 -2.22 16.15
N ARG A 87 -11.36 -2.87 15.01
CA ARG A 87 -11.62 -4.29 14.80
C ARG A 87 -10.78 -5.16 15.75
N MET A 88 -9.52 -4.82 15.93
CA MET A 88 -8.62 -5.49 16.87
C MET A 88 -9.06 -5.31 18.33
N LEU A 89 -9.47 -4.11 18.72
CA LEU A 89 -9.99 -3.85 20.07
C LEU A 89 -11.27 -4.64 20.35
N LYS A 90 -12.16 -4.76 19.36
CA LYS A 90 -13.35 -5.62 19.47
C LYS A 90 -12.96 -7.09 19.64
N ALA A 91 -12.05 -7.60 18.81
CA ALA A 91 -11.57 -8.97 18.91
C ALA A 91 -10.95 -9.29 20.27
N TYR A 92 -10.21 -8.33 20.85
CA TYR A 92 -9.67 -8.44 22.21
C TYR A 92 -10.76 -8.59 23.27
N LYS A 93 -11.80 -7.74 23.21
CA LYS A 93 -12.94 -7.78 24.14
C LYS A 93 -13.75 -9.07 24.00
N ASP A 94 -13.83 -9.60 22.79
CA ASP A 94 -14.49 -10.87 22.49
C ASP A 94 -13.63 -12.10 22.87
N GLY A 95 -12.41 -11.91 23.39
CA GLY A 95 -11.52 -13.00 23.82
C GLY A 95 -10.91 -13.79 22.66
N LYS A 96 -10.83 -13.21 21.46
CA LYS A 96 -10.26 -13.88 20.28
C LYS A 96 -8.74 -13.89 20.30
N ASN A 97 -8.15 -14.81 19.54
CA ASN A 97 -6.73 -14.75 19.21
C ASN A 97 -6.45 -13.54 18.30
N LEU A 98 -5.70 -12.57 18.83
CA LEU A 98 -5.41 -11.33 18.11
C LEU A 98 -4.48 -11.53 16.91
N LEU A 99 -3.56 -12.48 16.96
CA LEU A 99 -2.67 -12.73 15.83
C LEU A 99 -3.43 -13.28 14.63
N ASP A 100 -4.41 -14.15 14.88
CA ASP A 100 -5.30 -14.68 13.85
C ASP A 100 -6.18 -13.57 13.27
N GLU A 101 -6.71 -12.66 14.09
CA GLU A 101 -7.51 -11.53 13.62
C GLU A 101 -6.68 -10.51 12.82
N ALA A 102 -5.46 -10.19 13.24
CA ALA A 102 -4.57 -9.31 12.47
C ALA A 102 -4.17 -9.95 11.13
N THR A 103 -3.94 -11.26 11.13
CA THR A 103 -3.67 -12.03 9.92
C THR A 103 -4.90 -12.10 9.01
N ALA A 104 -6.11 -12.18 9.58
CA ALA A 104 -7.36 -12.11 8.82
C ALA A 104 -7.52 -10.75 8.12
N ILE A 105 -7.26 -9.64 8.81
CA ILE A 105 -7.25 -8.29 8.19
C ILE A 105 -6.27 -8.24 7.00
N HIS A 106 -5.07 -8.79 7.17
CA HIS A 106 -4.07 -8.85 6.11
C HIS A 106 -4.55 -9.68 4.90
N ASN A 107 -5.07 -10.89 5.14
CA ASN A 107 -5.54 -11.78 4.07
C ASN A 107 -6.78 -11.24 3.35
N GLU A 108 -7.68 -10.57 4.07
CA GLU A 108 -8.83 -9.90 3.49
C GLU A 108 -8.40 -8.76 2.55
N ASP A 109 -7.38 -7.98 2.91
CA ASP A 109 -6.82 -6.95 2.03
C ASP A 109 -6.20 -7.54 0.76
N ILE A 110 -5.46 -8.66 0.87
CA ILE A 110 -4.92 -9.39 -0.29
C ILE A 110 -6.05 -9.77 -1.26
N GLU A 111 -7.14 -10.34 -0.73
CA GLU A 111 -8.27 -10.78 -1.55
C GLU A 111 -9.06 -9.60 -2.13
N MET A 112 -9.22 -8.50 -1.39
CA MET A 112 -9.83 -7.27 -1.90
C MET A 112 -8.99 -6.68 -3.04
N CYS A 113 -7.68 -6.55 -2.86
CA CYS A 113 -6.78 -6.02 -3.88
C CYS A 113 -6.75 -6.91 -5.14
N ARG A 114 -6.78 -8.23 -4.99
CA ARG A 114 -6.91 -9.17 -6.11
C ARG A 114 -8.20 -8.92 -6.90
N LYS A 115 -9.34 -8.81 -6.22
CA LYS A 115 -10.63 -8.52 -6.87
C LYS A 115 -10.65 -7.15 -7.53
N ILE A 116 -10.13 -6.11 -6.87
CA ILE A 116 -10.00 -4.77 -7.46
C ILE A 116 -9.17 -4.83 -8.74
N SER A 117 -8.06 -5.58 -8.72
CA SER A 117 -7.19 -5.77 -9.88
C SER A 117 -7.91 -6.48 -11.03
N GLU A 118 -8.67 -7.53 -10.73
CA GLU A 118 -9.46 -8.28 -11.73
C GLU A 118 -10.56 -7.42 -12.37
N TYR A 119 -11.32 -6.69 -11.55
CA TYR A 119 -12.37 -5.81 -12.05
C TYR A 119 -11.79 -4.61 -12.81
N GLY A 120 -10.72 -3.98 -12.30
CA GLY A 120 -10.08 -2.88 -13.00
C GLY A 120 -9.46 -3.32 -14.33
N LEU A 121 -8.82 -4.49 -14.38
CA LEU A 121 -8.27 -5.03 -15.62
C LEU A 121 -9.37 -5.31 -16.67
N SER A 122 -10.58 -5.68 -16.24
CA SER A 122 -11.71 -5.88 -17.17
C SER A 122 -12.16 -4.60 -17.90
N LEU A 123 -11.70 -3.43 -17.46
CA LEU A 123 -11.97 -2.13 -18.08
C LEU A 123 -10.84 -1.66 -19.01
N LEU A 124 -9.72 -2.39 -19.06
CA LEU A 124 -8.52 -2.03 -19.83
C LEU A 124 -8.32 -2.97 -21.02
N HIS A 125 -7.62 -2.49 -22.03
CA HIS A 125 -7.26 -3.23 -23.23
C HIS A 125 -5.74 -3.36 -23.35
N ASP A 126 -5.28 -4.44 -23.99
CA ASP A 126 -3.87 -4.59 -24.33
C ASP A 126 -3.39 -3.38 -25.18
N GLY A 127 -2.22 -2.83 -24.83
CA GLY A 127 -1.68 -1.62 -25.45
C GLY A 127 -2.17 -0.29 -24.89
N ASP A 128 -3.07 -0.27 -23.90
CA ASP A 128 -3.56 0.99 -23.31
C ASP A 128 -2.44 1.78 -22.62
N GLY A 129 -2.43 3.10 -22.82
CA GLY A 129 -1.67 4.04 -22.00
C GLY A 129 -2.46 4.42 -20.75
N VAL A 130 -1.90 4.21 -19.56
CA VAL A 130 -2.60 4.43 -18.29
C VAL A 130 -1.86 5.45 -17.44
N LEU A 131 -2.54 6.54 -17.07
CA LEU A 131 -2.01 7.55 -16.15
C LEU A 131 -2.36 7.18 -14.71
N THR A 132 -1.41 7.36 -13.79
CA THR A 132 -1.63 7.16 -12.35
C THR A 132 -0.98 8.26 -11.51
N HIS A 133 -1.45 8.41 -10.28
CA HIS A 133 -1.02 9.45 -9.35
C HIS A 133 -0.80 8.87 -7.95
N CYS A 134 0.21 9.37 -7.22
CA CYS A 134 0.68 8.83 -5.95
C CYS A 134 1.27 7.41 -6.09
N ASN A 135 1.09 6.58 -5.06
CA ASN A 135 1.38 5.16 -5.07
C ASN A 135 0.21 4.39 -4.46
N ALA A 136 -0.45 3.59 -5.29
CA ALA A 136 -1.58 2.73 -4.97
C ALA A 136 -1.29 1.26 -5.36
N GLY A 137 -0.01 0.86 -5.23
CA GLY A 137 0.49 -0.49 -5.52
C GLY A 137 0.54 -1.43 -4.33
N GLU A 138 1.33 -2.49 -4.48
CA GLU A 138 1.59 -3.50 -3.46
C GLU A 138 2.22 -2.86 -2.23
N LEU A 139 3.12 -1.88 -2.40
CA LEU A 139 3.72 -1.15 -1.27
C LEU A 139 2.68 -0.42 -0.39
N ALA A 140 1.60 0.07 -0.99
CA ALA A 140 0.55 0.79 -0.27
C ALA A 140 -0.52 -0.14 0.35
N THR A 141 -0.47 -1.43 0.04
CA THR A 141 -1.50 -2.43 0.37
C THR A 141 -0.86 -3.71 0.92
N SER A 142 -1.26 -4.89 0.44
CA SER A 142 -0.67 -6.20 0.80
C SER A 142 -0.20 -7.00 -0.40
N LYS A 143 -0.96 -6.95 -1.51
CA LYS A 143 -0.66 -7.64 -2.76
C LYS A 143 -1.29 -6.88 -3.91
N TYR A 144 -0.58 -6.77 -5.04
CA TYR A 144 -0.99 -6.04 -6.25
C TYR A 144 -1.18 -4.53 -6.06
N GLY A 145 -2.06 -4.11 -5.16
CA GLY A 145 -2.50 -2.73 -5.02
C GLY A 145 -3.97 -2.53 -5.39
N THR A 146 -4.35 -1.26 -5.42
CA THR A 146 -5.65 -0.81 -5.92
C THR A 146 -5.48 -0.23 -7.33
N GLY A 147 -5.09 1.04 -7.46
CA GLY A 147 -4.94 1.70 -8.76
C GLY A 147 -3.87 1.07 -9.66
N LEU A 148 -2.79 0.51 -9.09
CA LEU A 148 -1.75 -0.18 -9.87
C LEU A 148 -2.02 -1.66 -10.08
N GLY A 149 -2.94 -2.23 -9.27
CA GLY A 149 -3.25 -3.66 -9.29
C GLY A 149 -3.67 -4.18 -10.68
N PRO A 150 -4.58 -3.49 -11.41
CA PRO A 150 -4.93 -3.84 -12.78
C PRO A 150 -3.75 -3.91 -13.74
N LEU A 151 -2.80 -2.97 -13.65
CA LEU A 151 -1.63 -2.94 -14.53
C LEU A 151 -0.71 -4.12 -14.25
N ILE A 152 -0.42 -4.37 -12.96
CA ILE A 152 0.45 -5.48 -12.53
C ILE A 152 -0.17 -6.83 -12.90
N LEU A 153 -1.48 -7.01 -12.64
CA LEU A 153 -2.18 -8.24 -13.02
C LEU A 153 -2.26 -8.43 -14.55
N GLY A 154 -2.46 -7.35 -15.32
CA GLY A 154 -2.47 -7.45 -16.77
C GLY A 154 -1.09 -7.80 -17.34
N ALA A 155 -0.02 -7.24 -16.79
CA ALA A 155 1.35 -7.62 -17.13
C ALA A 155 1.62 -9.11 -16.85
N GLU A 156 1.18 -9.63 -15.69
CA GLU A 156 1.23 -11.09 -15.39
C GLU A 156 0.47 -11.94 -16.42
N LYS A 157 -0.58 -11.38 -17.05
CA LYS A 157 -1.38 -12.02 -18.11
C LYS A 157 -0.88 -11.72 -19.53
N GLY A 158 0.23 -10.99 -19.69
CA GLY A 158 0.85 -10.70 -20.99
C GLY A 158 0.31 -9.45 -21.71
N TYR A 159 -0.39 -8.55 -21.00
CA TYR A 159 -0.78 -7.25 -21.54
C TYR A 159 0.44 -6.31 -21.58
N ASN A 160 0.51 -5.49 -22.62
CA ASN A 160 1.59 -4.56 -22.93
C ASN A 160 1.13 -3.13 -22.66
N PHE A 161 0.92 -2.79 -21.39
CA PHE A 161 0.55 -1.43 -21.00
C PHE A 161 1.72 -0.46 -21.07
N HIS A 162 1.39 0.82 -21.28
CA HIS A 162 2.31 1.92 -21.05
C HIS A 162 1.84 2.76 -19.86
N ALA A 163 2.57 2.73 -18.75
CA ALA A 163 2.25 3.50 -17.55
C ALA A 163 2.84 4.92 -17.62
N TYR A 164 1.99 5.93 -17.43
CA TYR A 164 2.40 7.31 -17.18
C TYR A 164 2.23 7.59 -15.69
N VAL A 165 3.31 7.99 -15.04
CA VAL A 165 3.34 8.14 -13.57
C VAL A 165 3.62 9.59 -13.24
N ASP A 166 2.69 10.25 -12.57
CA ASP A 166 2.92 11.59 -12.00
C ASP A 166 3.93 11.51 -10.85
N GLU A 167 4.94 12.38 -10.82
CA GLU A 167 5.97 12.37 -9.77
C GLU A 167 5.39 12.44 -8.35
N THR A 168 4.26 13.12 -8.18
CA THR A 168 3.49 13.29 -6.95
C THR A 168 4.24 14.09 -5.90
N ARG A 169 4.37 15.40 -6.08
CA ARG A 169 4.99 16.29 -5.09
C ARG A 169 4.15 16.40 -3.81
N PRO A 170 4.78 16.72 -2.65
CA PRO A 170 6.22 16.94 -2.46
C PRO A 170 7.01 15.66 -2.13
N LEU A 171 6.33 14.56 -1.80
CA LEU A 171 6.96 13.33 -1.28
C LEU A 171 7.52 12.41 -2.38
N LEU A 172 7.15 12.67 -3.64
CA LEU A 172 7.65 12.00 -4.83
C LEU A 172 7.26 10.52 -4.89
N GLN A 173 6.04 10.17 -4.51
CA GLN A 173 5.63 8.76 -4.44
C GLN A 173 5.56 8.10 -5.80
N GLY A 174 5.11 8.83 -6.82
CA GLY A 174 5.09 8.28 -8.16
C GLY A 174 6.52 8.00 -8.63
N ALA A 175 7.39 9.00 -8.51
CA ALA A 175 8.80 8.88 -8.92
C ALA A 175 9.58 7.80 -8.15
N ARG A 176 9.32 7.66 -6.85
CA ARG A 176 10.14 6.80 -5.97
C ARG A 176 9.60 5.40 -5.76
N LEU A 177 8.28 5.24 -5.75
CA LEU A 177 7.61 4.00 -5.36
C LEU A 177 6.87 3.39 -6.55
N THR A 178 5.98 4.16 -7.19
CA THR A 178 5.16 3.65 -8.30
C THR A 178 6.02 3.26 -9.49
N SER A 179 6.90 4.15 -9.96
CA SER A 179 7.80 3.82 -11.08
C SER A 179 8.67 2.61 -10.76
N TYR A 180 9.19 2.54 -9.53
CA TYR A 180 9.98 1.40 -9.07
C TYR A 180 9.18 0.08 -9.07
N GLU A 181 7.95 0.06 -8.57
CA GLU A 181 7.09 -1.14 -8.57
C GLU A 181 6.70 -1.59 -9.98
N LEU A 182 6.34 -0.64 -10.85
CA LEU A 182 5.90 -0.93 -12.23
C LEU A 182 7.07 -1.41 -13.10
N GLU A 183 8.24 -0.78 -13.01
CA GLU A 183 9.45 -1.24 -13.70
C GLU A 183 9.87 -2.64 -13.24
N LYS A 184 9.80 -2.91 -11.93
CA LYS A 184 10.09 -4.24 -11.38
C LYS A 184 9.08 -5.31 -11.83
N ALA A 185 7.87 -4.90 -12.17
CA ALA A 185 6.84 -5.74 -12.79
C ALA A 185 6.97 -5.86 -14.33
N GLY A 186 7.96 -5.21 -14.94
CA GLY A 186 8.21 -5.27 -16.39
C GLY A 186 7.28 -4.40 -17.24
N ILE A 187 6.61 -3.41 -16.64
CA ILE A 187 5.69 -2.50 -17.33
C ILE A 187 6.48 -1.31 -17.88
N ASP A 188 6.28 -0.98 -19.16
CA ASP A 188 6.88 0.22 -19.75
C ASP A 188 6.35 1.47 -19.02
N THR A 189 7.26 2.26 -18.46
CA THR A 189 6.93 3.30 -17.49
C THR A 189 7.59 4.61 -17.88
N THR A 190 6.78 5.67 -17.94
CA THR A 190 7.25 7.05 -18.14
C THR A 190 6.87 7.90 -16.93
N LEU A 191 7.89 8.35 -16.20
CA LEU A 191 7.74 9.35 -15.15
C LEU A 191 7.53 10.73 -15.78
N ILE A 192 6.53 11.47 -15.29
CA ILE A 192 6.24 12.84 -15.70
C ILE A 192 6.09 13.75 -14.47
N CYS A 193 6.36 15.04 -14.62
CA CYS A 193 6.03 16.01 -13.58
C CYS A 193 4.50 16.18 -13.51
N ASP A 194 3.97 16.50 -12.31
CA ASP A 194 2.53 16.62 -12.07
C ASP A 194 1.83 17.60 -13.04
N ASN A 195 2.55 18.65 -13.49
CA ASN A 195 2.01 19.65 -14.42
C ASN A 195 1.99 19.20 -15.90
N MET A 196 2.57 18.05 -16.22
CA MET A 196 2.62 17.50 -17.59
C MET A 196 1.41 16.63 -17.93
N ALA A 197 0.63 16.19 -16.93
CA ALA A 197 -0.54 15.32 -17.12
C ALA A 197 -1.48 15.85 -18.22
N SER A 198 -1.81 17.14 -18.18
CA SER A 198 -2.69 17.78 -19.17
C SER A 198 -2.13 17.71 -20.61
N LEU A 199 -0.81 17.85 -20.78
CA LEU A 199 -0.16 17.78 -22.07
C LEU A 199 -0.14 16.35 -22.61
N VAL A 200 0.17 15.36 -21.77
CA VAL A 200 0.20 13.94 -22.16
C VAL A 200 -1.20 13.45 -22.53
N MET A 201 -2.23 13.85 -21.77
CA MET A 201 -3.62 13.57 -22.11
C MET A 201 -4.01 14.22 -23.45
N LYS A 202 -3.64 15.49 -23.68
CA LYS A 202 -3.91 16.18 -24.96
C LYS A 202 -3.23 15.53 -26.16
N GLN A 203 -2.10 14.85 -25.95
CA GLN A 203 -1.41 14.08 -27.00
C GLN A 203 -2.11 12.77 -27.37
N GLY A 204 -3.21 12.40 -26.68
CA GLY A 204 -3.94 11.16 -26.95
C GLY A 204 -3.22 9.89 -26.46
N LYS A 205 -2.25 10.05 -25.55
CA LYS A 205 -1.44 8.95 -25.00
C LYS A 205 -2.12 8.20 -23.85
N ILE A 206 -3.19 8.75 -23.29
CA ILE A 206 -3.86 8.23 -22.10
C ILE A 206 -5.24 7.69 -22.49
N ASN A 207 -5.42 6.39 -22.32
CA ASN A 207 -6.67 5.67 -22.51
C ASN A 207 -7.48 5.61 -21.21
N ALA A 208 -6.80 5.50 -20.07
CA ALA A 208 -7.42 5.42 -18.76
C ALA A 208 -6.60 6.17 -17.69
N VAL A 209 -7.28 6.61 -16.63
CA VAL A 209 -6.65 7.16 -15.43
C VAL A 209 -7.07 6.31 -14.25
N LEU A 210 -6.11 5.67 -13.57
CA LEU A 210 -6.36 4.84 -12.40
C LEU A 210 -5.61 5.41 -11.18
N VAL A 211 -6.38 5.71 -10.14
CA VAL A 211 -5.88 6.22 -8.85
C VAL A 211 -6.34 5.30 -7.72
N GLY A 212 -5.79 5.53 -6.52
CA GLY A 212 -6.08 4.73 -5.33
C GLY A 212 -7.39 5.04 -4.64
#